data_AF-A0A4X1V0V1-F1
#
_entry.id   AF-A0A4X1V0V1-F1
#
_cell.length_a   1.000
_cell.length_b   1.000
_cell.length_c   1.000
_cell.angle_alpha   90.00
_cell.angle_beta   90.00
_cell.angle_gamma   90.00
#
_symmetry.space_group_name_H-M   'P 1'
#
loop_
_entity.id
_entity.type
_entity.pdbx_description
1 polymer ?
#
loop_
_entity_poly.entity_id
_entity_poly.type
_entity_poly.pdbx_seq_one_letter_code
_entity_poly.pdbx_strand_id
1 'polypeptide(L)'
;LPPGGPTWAKVPQQIEMAHGTTTLAFKFQHGVIVAVDSRASAGSYIALTPSYVSAASKLLSNMMYQYRGMGLSMGSMICGWDKKGPGLYYVDENGTRLSGNMFSTGSGNTYAYGVMDSGHRYDLSIEEAYDLGRRAIVHATHRDSYSGGVVN
;
A
#
# COMPACT_ATOMS: atom_id res chain seq x y z
N LEU A 1 27.26 -14.30 -44.80
CA LEU A 1 26.10 -13.60 -45.41
C LEU A 1 25.26 -14.65 -46.14
N PRO A 2 23.90 -14.68 -46.06
CA PRO A 2 22.96 -14.15 -45.07
C PRO A 2 22.29 -15.29 -44.24
N PRO A 3 21.43 -14.96 -43.25
CA PRO A 3 21.09 -15.80 -42.11
C PRO A 3 19.73 -16.50 -42.23
N GLY A 4 19.70 -17.79 -41.88
CA GLY A 4 18.51 -18.49 -41.43
C GLY A 4 18.54 -18.62 -39.91
N GLY A 5 17.47 -18.22 -39.23
CA GLY A 5 17.27 -18.43 -37.79
C GLY A 5 15.81 -18.75 -37.52
N PRO A 6 15.48 -19.87 -36.85
CA PRO A 6 14.10 -20.24 -36.59
C PRO A 6 13.53 -19.54 -35.35
N THR A 7 12.21 -19.39 -35.42
CA THR A 7 11.20 -18.90 -34.49
C THR A 7 11.24 -19.54 -33.08
N TRP A 8 11.99 -18.98 -32.13
CA TRP A 8 11.83 -19.35 -30.71
C TRP A 8 12.41 -18.35 -29.70
N ALA A 9 12.36 -17.03 -29.94
CA ALA A 9 12.56 -16.08 -28.83
C ALA A 9 11.39 -16.18 -27.83
N LYS A 10 11.35 -17.27 -27.07
CA LYS A 10 10.64 -17.42 -25.82
C LYS A 10 11.27 -16.39 -24.91
N VAL A 11 10.64 -15.22 -24.84
CA VAL A 11 10.74 -14.37 -23.66
C VAL A 11 10.35 -15.29 -22.51
N PRO A 12 11.24 -15.64 -21.58
CA PRO A 12 10.76 -16.12 -20.30
C PRO A 12 10.14 -14.87 -19.70
N GLN A 13 8.82 -14.70 -19.88
CA GLN A 13 8.04 -13.85 -19.01
C GLN A 13 8.14 -14.54 -17.66
N GLN A 14 9.23 -14.22 -16.97
CA GLN A 14 9.55 -14.68 -15.64
C GLN A 14 8.28 -14.41 -14.85
N ILE A 15 7.62 -15.49 -14.42
CA ILE A 15 6.42 -15.44 -13.61
C ILE A 15 6.80 -14.56 -12.42
N GLU A 16 6.34 -13.31 -12.47
CA GLU A 16 6.58 -12.33 -11.43
C GLU A 16 5.87 -12.91 -10.21
N MET A 17 6.66 -13.48 -9.30
CA MET A 17 6.12 -14.03 -8.07
C MET A 17 5.48 -12.85 -7.34
N ALA A 18 4.14 -12.81 -7.32
CA ALA A 18 3.40 -11.86 -6.52
C ALA A 18 3.78 -12.12 -5.07
N HIS A 19 4.66 -11.27 -4.55
CA HIS A 19 5.03 -11.22 -3.15
C HIS A 19 3.79 -10.74 -2.40
N GLY A 20 3.01 -11.67 -1.85
CA GLY A 20 1.76 -11.29 -1.24
C GLY A 20 1.98 -10.43 -0.02
N THR A 21 1.29 -9.31 -0.04
CA THR A 21 1.39 -8.25 0.94
C THR A 21 -0.01 -7.72 1.10
N THR A 22 -0.42 -7.46 2.33
CA THR A 22 -1.60 -6.67 2.62
C THR A 22 -1.16 -5.53 3.51
N THR A 23 -1.27 -4.32 3.00
CA THR A 23 -1.01 -3.10 3.74
C THR A 23 -2.28 -2.28 3.74
N LEU A 24 -2.64 -1.71 4.88
CA LEU A 24 -3.78 -0.81 5.00
C LEU A 24 -3.44 0.39 5.87
N ALA A 25 -4.13 1.50 5.61
CA ALA A 25 -4.08 2.67 6.46
C ALA A 25 -5.43 3.39 6.44
N PHE A 26 -5.85 3.90 7.59
CA PHE A 26 -7.05 4.73 7.69
C PHE A 26 -6.93 5.82 8.73
N LYS A 27 -7.59 6.95 8.44
CA LYS A 27 -7.71 8.11 9.31
C LYS A 27 -8.85 7.95 10.30
N PHE A 28 -8.65 8.42 11.52
CA PHE A 28 -9.68 8.51 12.56
C PHE A 28 -9.40 9.74 13.44
N GLN A 29 -10.28 10.02 14.42
CA GLN A 29 -10.23 11.22 15.26
C GLN A 29 -8.88 11.41 15.95
N HIS A 30 -8.24 10.33 16.38
CA HIS A 30 -6.97 10.37 17.11
C HIS A 30 -5.74 10.19 16.20
N GLY A 31 -5.90 10.10 14.88
CA GLY A 31 -4.79 10.09 13.93
C GLY A 31 -4.96 9.15 12.76
N VAL A 32 -3.92 8.34 12.51
CA VAL A 32 -3.88 7.38 11.40
C VAL A 32 -3.42 6.04 11.96
N ILE A 33 -4.18 4.98 11.69
CA ILE A 33 -3.74 3.60 11.88
C ILE A 33 -3.12 3.11 10.58
N VAL A 34 -2.02 2.40 10.70
CA VAL A 34 -1.36 1.68 9.61
C VAL A 34 -1.15 0.26 10.10
N ALA A 35 -1.52 -0.73 9.29
CA ALA A 35 -1.31 -2.13 9.62
C ALA A 35 -0.80 -2.89 8.40
N VAL A 36 0.13 -3.82 8.62
CA VAL A 36 0.73 -4.63 7.55
C VAL A 36 0.89 -6.08 7.97
N ASP A 37 0.85 -6.99 7.01
CA ASP A 37 1.29 -8.37 7.22
C ASP A 37 2.80 -8.53 6.98
N SER A 38 3.37 -9.68 7.40
CA SER A 38 4.82 -9.89 7.40
C SER A 38 5.32 -10.97 6.43
N ARG A 39 4.44 -11.60 5.63
CA ARG A 39 4.79 -12.75 4.77
C ARG A 39 5.62 -12.37 3.55
N ALA A 40 5.48 -11.13 3.06
CA ALA A 40 6.47 -10.52 2.18
C ALA A 40 6.38 -9.00 2.35
N SER A 41 7.51 -8.34 2.58
CA SER A 41 7.56 -6.89 2.83
C SER A 41 8.20 -6.19 1.63
N ALA A 42 7.41 -5.47 0.85
CA ALA A 42 7.90 -4.46 -0.08
C ALA A 42 6.94 -3.25 -0.21
N GLY A 43 6.19 -2.91 0.84
CA GLY A 43 5.57 -1.59 0.98
C GLY A 43 6.57 -0.62 1.61
N SER A 44 6.88 0.49 0.94
CA SER A 44 7.70 1.54 1.54
C SER A 44 6.82 2.42 2.43
N TYR A 45 6.93 2.25 3.75
CA TYR A 45 6.28 3.14 4.71
C TYR A 45 7.19 4.31 5.06
N ILE A 46 6.70 5.53 4.83
CA ILE A 46 7.41 6.75 5.20
C ILE A 46 6.55 7.51 6.20
N ALA A 47 6.78 7.28 7.49
CA ALA A 47 6.25 8.12 8.57
C ALA A 47 7.09 9.40 8.65
N LEU A 48 6.44 10.54 8.53
CA LEU A 48 7.11 11.85 8.55
C LEU A 48 6.65 12.68 9.73
N THR A 49 7.55 13.55 10.18
CA THR A 49 7.24 14.58 11.17
C THR A 49 6.24 15.59 10.60
N PRO A 50 5.56 16.35 11.49
CA PRO A 50 4.29 16.96 11.15
C PRO A 50 4.26 17.79 9.86
N SER A 51 5.26 18.63 9.65
CA SER A 51 5.20 19.69 8.64
C SER A 51 5.39 19.27 7.17
N TYR A 52 5.58 17.98 6.84
CA TYR A 52 6.05 17.59 5.50
C TYR A 52 5.28 16.47 4.80
N VAL A 53 4.17 15.95 5.35
CA VAL A 53 3.43 14.83 4.74
C VAL A 53 2.99 15.14 3.31
N SER A 54 2.47 16.35 3.08
CA SER A 54 2.06 16.82 1.75
C SER A 54 3.25 17.03 0.80
N ALA A 55 4.36 17.57 1.31
CA ALA A 55 5.56 17.86 0.53
C ALA A 55 6.28 16.57 0.12
N ALA A 56 6.45 15.64 1.04
CA ALA A 56 7.12 14.36 0.78
C ALA A 56 6.30 13.45 -0.13
N SER A 57 4.97 13.40 0.04
CA SER A 57 4.13 12.66 -0.91
C SER A 57 4.20 13.24 -2.32
N LYS A 58 4.34 14.57 -2.46
CA LYS A 58 4.55 15.21 -3.77
C LYS A 58 5.94 14.93 -4.33
N LEU A 59 6.98 14.92 -3.48
CA LEU A 59 8.33 14.56 -3.87
C LEU A 59 8.41 13.12 -4.37
N LEU A 60 7.83 12.16 -3.64
CA LEU A 60 7.78 10.76 -4.04
C LEU A 60 7.02 10.58 -5.36
N SER A 61 5.85 11.20 -5.50
CA SER A 61 5.06 11.20 -6.74
C SER A 61 5.86 11.72 -7.93
N ASN A 62 6.59 12.83 -7.77
CA ASN A 62 7.44 13.38 -8.83
C ASN A 62 8.61 12.45 -9.18
N MET A 63 9.24 11.82 -8.19
CA MET A 63 10.30 10.82 -8.44
C MET A 63 9.73 9.64 -9.24
N MET A 64 8.62 9.05 -8.80
CA MET A 64 8.01 7.91 -9.49
C MET A 64 7.57 8.25 -10.91
N TYR A 65 7.07 9.46 -11.11
CA TYR A 65 6.73 9.96 -12.45
C TYR A 65 7.93 9.94 -13.41
N GLN A 66 9.15 10.20 -12.93
CA GLN A 66 10.37 10.12 -13.76
C GLN A 66 10.71 8.69 -14.18
N TYR A 67 10.33 7.70 -13.39
CA TYR A 67 10.55 6.28 -13.68
C TYR A 67 9.32 5.59 -14.29
N ARG A 68 8.31 6.37 -14.69
CA ARG A 68 7.08 5.84 -15.28
C ARG A 68 7.38 5.07 -16.56
N GLY A 69 6.85 3.86 -16.67
CA GLY A 69 7.04 2.99 -17.83
C GLY A 69 8.33 2.18 -17.81
N MET A 70 9.14 2.25 -16.75
CA MET A 70 10.35 1.44 -16.57
C MET A 70 10.09 0.08 -15.87
N GLY A 71 8.81 -0.33 -15.73
CA GLY A 71 8.45 -1.60 -15.11
C GLY A 71 8.54 -1.61 -13.58
N LEU A 72 8.47 -0.45 -12.91
CA LEU A 72 8.30 -0.39 -11.47
C LEU A 72 6.87 -0.78 -11.08
N SER A 73 6.71 -1.59 -10.04
CA SER A 73 5.43 -1.88 -9.40
C SER A 73 5.51 -1.41 -7.95
N MET A 74 4.75 -0.36 -7.60
CA MET A 74 4.84 0.27 -6.28
C MET A 74 3.55 1.00 -5.94
N GLY A 75 2.85 0.54 -4.90
CA GLY A 75 1.78 1.29 -4.25
C GLY A 75 2.16 1.63 -2.82
N SER A 76 2.58 2.87 -2.55
CA SER A 76 3.02 3.31 -1.22
C SER A 76 2.03 4.27 -0.58
N MET A 77 1.91 4.18 0.74
CA MET A 77 1.12 5.09 1.54
C MET A 77 2.04 5.98 2.38
N ILE A 78 1.90 7.29 2.20
CA ILE A 78 2.53 8.30 3.05
C ILE A 78 1.51 8.73 4.11
N CYS A 79 1.85 8.47 5.36
CA CYS A 79 1.02 8.81 6.52
C CYS A 79 1.78 9.78 7.43
N GLY A 80 1.05 10.69 8.07
CA GLY A 80 1.62 11.53 9.11
C GLY A 80 0.62 12.57 9.61
N TRP A 81 1.06 13.46 10.48
CA TRP A 81 0.20 14.44 11.11
C TRP A 81 0.60 15.87 10.72
N ASP A 82 -0.10 16.53 9.79
CA ASP A 82 0.25 17.91 9.41
C ASP A 82 -0.34 18.95 10.37
N LYS A 83 0.03 20.22 10.22
CA LYS A 83 -0.64 21.37 10.87
C LYS A 83 -2.15 21.40 10.60
N LYS A 84 -2.59 20.75 9.51
CA LYS A 84 -4.00 20.58 9.12
C LYS A 84 -4.66 19.34 9.74
N GLY A 85 -3.95 18.58 10.56
CA GLY A 85 -4.40 17.31 11.14
C GLY A 85 -3.84 16.08 10.42
N PRO A 86 -4.39 14.88 10.67
CA PRO A 86 -3.90 13.63 10.07
C PRO A 86 -3.98 13.66 8.54
N GLY A 87 -2.86 13.34 7.90
CA GLY A 87 -2.68 13.28 6.46
C GLY A 87 -2.40 11.84 6.01
N LEU A 88 -3.10 11.42 4.95
CA LEU A 88 -2.93 10.11 4.34
C LEU A 88 -2.95 10.29 2.81
N TYR A 89 -1.86 9.89 2.17
CA TYR A 89 -1.70 9.95 0.73
C TYR A 89 -1.27 8.60 0.17
N TYR A 90 -1.91 8.18 -0.91
CA TYR A 90 -1.48 7.05 -1.72
C TYR A 90 -0.69 7.56 -2.93
N VAL A 91 0.46 6.93 -3.20
CA VAL A 91 1.30 7.20 -4.38
C VAL A 91 1.57 5.88 -5.11
N ASP A 92 1.34 5.86 -6.42
CA ASP A 92 1.60 4.68 -7.26
C ASP A 92 2.85 4.85 -8.15
N GLU A 93 3.22 3.78 -8.87
CA GLU A 93 4.31 3.78 -9.86
C GLU A 93 4.09 4.72 -11.05
N ASN A 94 2.84 5.12 -11.33
CA ASN A 94 2.52 6.08 -12.38
C ASN A 94 2.77 7.52 -11.94
N GLY A 95 3.14 7.73 -10.67
CA GLY A 95 3.24 9.04 -10.05
C GLY A 95 1.89 9.64 -9.66
N THR A 96 0.81 8.87 -9.73
CA THR A 96 -0.51 9.25 -9.21
C THR A 96 -0.39 9.53 -7.73
N ARG A 97 -1.00 10.62 -7.26
CA ARG A 97 -1.03 10.98 -5.85
C ARG A 97 -2.47 11.26 -5.43
N LEU A 98 -3.01 10.39 -4.57
CA LEU A 98 -4.37 10.49 -4.06
C LEU A 98 -4.37 10.83 -2.58
N SER A 99 -5.21 11.78 -2.18
CA SER A 99 -5.50 12.05 -0.77
C SER A 99 -6.78 11.32 -0.40
N GLY A 100 -6.82 10.65 0.76
CA GLY A 100 -7.99 9.90 1.18
C GLY A 100 -8.04 9.63 2.66
N ASN A 101 -9.16 9.06 3.11
CA ASN A 101 -9.36 8.67 4.50
C ASN A 101 -8.97 7.21 4.76
N MET A 102 -8.90 6.39 3.73
CA MET A 102 -8.59 4.98 3.85
C MET A 102 -8.00 4.45 2.55
N PHE A 103 -6.96 3.64 2.66
CA PHE A 103 -6.35 2.94 1.53
C PHE A 103 -5.92 1.54 1.94
N SER A 104 -5.95 0.61 0.99
CA SER A 104 -5.30 -0.69 1.10
C SER A 104 -4.63 -1.08 -0.21
N THR A 105 -3.45 -1.68 -0.10
CA THR A 105 -2.58 -2.07 -1.21
C THR A 105 -2.04 -3.49 -1.00
N GLY A 106 -1.64 -4.10 -2.12
CA GLY A 106 -1.15 -5.48 -2.20
C GLY A 106 -2.25 -6.50 -2.55
N SER A 107 -1.89 -7.78 -2.54
CA SER A 107 -2.72 -8.89 -3.04
C SER A 107 -4.01 -9.12 -2.24
N GLY A 108 -3.97 -8.88 -0.92
CA GLY A 108 -5.13 -9.03 -0.04
C GLY A 108 -5.96 -7.77 0.14
N ASN A 109 -5.71 -6.71 -0.64
CA ASN A 109 -6.32 -5.40 -0.41
C ASN A 109 -7.86 -5.41 -0.46
N THR A 110 -8.47 -6.19 -1.35
CA THR A 110 -9.93 -6.28 -1.49
C THR A 110 -10.59 -6.87 -0.23
N TYR A 111 -9.95 -7.86 0.40
CA TYR A 111 -10.41 -8.43 1.66
C TYR A 111 -10.26 -7.44 2.82
N ALA A 112 -9.15 -6.70 2.85
CA ALA A 112 -8.93 -5.66 3.84
C ALA A 112 -9.98 -4.55 3.72
N TYR A 113 -10.26 -4.07 2.50
CA TYR A 113 -11.32 -3.09 2.24
C TYR A 113 -12.67 -3.56 2.77
N GLY A 114 -13.08 -4.81 2.49
CA GLY A 114 -14.37 -5.32 2.97
C GLY A 114 -14.53 -5.27 4.50
N VAL A 115 -13.47 -5.54 5.25
CA VAL A 115 -13.51 -5.44 6.72
C VAL A 115 -13.45 -3.99 7.19
N MET A 116 -12.57 -3.18 6.61
CA MET A 116 -12.45 -1.77 6.99
C MET A 116 -13.74 -1.00 6.69
N ASP A 117 -14.33 -1.16 5.50
CA ASP A 117 -15.58 -0.50 5.12
C ASP A 117 -16.74 -0.85 6.06
N SER A 118 -16.74 -2.08 6.61
CA SER A 118 -17.78 -2.52 7.54
C SER A 118 -17.65 -1.94 8.96
N GLY A 119 -16.44 -1.54 9.36
CA GLY A 119 -16.13 -1.17 10.75
C GLY A 119 -15.57 0.23 10.95
N HIS A 120 -15.18 0.92 9.87
CA HIS A 120 -14.58 2.24 9.94
C HIS A 120 -15.60 3.30 10.37
N ARG A 121 -15.22 4.07 11.39
CA ARG A 121 -15.90 5.30 11.79
C ARG A 121 -14.85 6.35 12.13
N TYR A 122 -15.16 7.63 11.89
CA TYR A 122 -14.20 8.68 12.20
C TYR A 122 -13.99 8.84 13.71
N ASP A 123 -15.01 8.58 14.52
CA ASP A 123 -15.05 8.72 15.98
C ASP A 123 -14.64 7.45 16.74
N LEU A 124 -13.88 6.55 16.11
CA LEU A 124 -13.36 5.35 16.78
C LEU A 124 -12.46 5.72 17.97
N SER A 125 -12.61 4.97 19.06
CA SER A 125 -11.60 4.95 20.12
C SER A 125 -10.29 4.35 19.60
N ILE A 126 -9.19 4.64 20.29
CA ILE A 126 -7.86 4.13 19.94
C ILE A 126 -7.87 2.58 19.89
N GLU A 127 -8.49 1.94 20.89
CA GLU A 127 -8.57 0.47 20.97
C GLU A 127 -9.43 -0.13 19.85
N GLU A 128 -10.58 0.47 19.53
CA GLU A 128 -11.41 -0.01 18.40
C GLU A 128 -10.68 0.16 17.06
N ALA A 129 -9.89 1.22 16.90
CA ALA A 129 -9.10 1.45 15.70
C ALA A 129 -7.98 0.40 15.56
N TYR A 130 -7.28 0.06 16.64
CA TYR A 130 -6.30 -1.03 16.64
C TYR A 130 -6.94 -2.38 16.32
N ASP A 131 -8.07 -2.71 16.96
CA ASP A 131 -8.74 -3.98 16.69
C ASP A 131 -9.29 -4.05 15.26
N LEU A 132 -9.82 -2.95 14.71
CA LEU A 132 -10.26 -2.89 13.31
C LEU A 132 -9.09 -3.15 12.34
N GLY A 133 -7.95 -2.48 12.53
CA GLY A 133 -6.76 -2.67 11.70
C GLY A 133 -6.26 -4.12 11.77
N ARG A 134 -6.17 -4.67 12.99
CA ARG A 134 -5.77 -6.05 13.21
C ARG A 134 -6.71 -7.04 12.55
N ARG A 135 -8.03 -6.89 12.74
CA ARG A 135 -9.03 -7.77 12.12
C ARG A 135 -8.95 -7.71 10.60
N ALA A 136 -8.80 -6.52 10.02
CA ALA A 136 -8.70 -6.36 8.57
C ALA A 136 -7.50 -7.11 7.98
N ILE A 137 -6.31 -7.03 8.59
CA ILE A 137 -5.15 -7.81 8.16
C ILE A 137 -5.37 -9.32 8.40
N VAL A 138 -5.89 -9.72 9.56
CA VAL A 138 -6.15 -11.15 9.84
C VAL A 138 -7.13 -11.76 8.84
N HIS A 139 -8.20 -11.04 8.47
CA HIS A 139 -9.14 -11.51 7.47
C HIS A 139 -8.53 -11.57 6.07
N ALA A 140 -7.72 -10.58 5.69
CA ALA A 140 -7.01 -10.59 4.42
C ALA A 140 -6.01 -11.76 4.35
N THR A 141 -5.16 -11.93 5.35
CA THR A 141 -4.18 -13.02 5.44
C THR A 141 -4.81 -14.41 5.51
N HIS A 142 -6.05 -14.53 6.02
CA HIS A 142 -6.78 -15.80 6.03
C HIS A 142 -7.33 -16.18 4.63
N ARG A 143 -7.64 -15.19 3.79
CA ARG A 143 -8.28 -15.40 2.48
C ARG A 143 -7.30 -15.32 1.32
N ASP A 144 -6.27 -14.49 1.44
CA ASP A 144 -5.21 -14.35 0.46
C ASP A 144 -4.06 -15.31 0.76
N SER A 145 -3.81 -16.25 -0.17
CA SER A 145 -2.74 -17.24 -0.05
C SER A 145 -1.35 -16.62 0.01
N TYR A 146 -1.19 -15.43 -0.58
CA TYR A 146 0.10 -14.78 -0.67
C TYR A 146 0.40 -13.93 0.57
N SER A 147 -0.61 -13.54 1.35
CA SER A 147 -0.46 -12.76 2.59
C SER A 147 -0.45 -13.62 3.86
N GLY A 148 0.26 -13.18 4.90
CA GLY A 148 0.29 -13.85 6.21
C GLY A 148 1.44 -13.44 7.14
N GLY A 149 1.76 -14.31 8.09
CA GLY A 149 2.79 -14.02 9.09
C GLY A 149 2.22 -13.28 10.29
N VAL A 150 2.88 -12.24 10.76
CA VAL A 150 2.43 -11.40 11.88
C VAL A 150 1.80 -10.10 11.39
N VAL A 151 0.87 -9.57 12.18
CA VAL A 151 0.32 -8.23 11.97
C VAL A 151 1.21 -7.23 12.70
N ASN A 152 1.75 -6.26 11.98
CA ASN A 152 2.50 -5.12 12.53
C ASN A 152 1.68 -3.84 12.48
#